data_AF-A0A4R6Y064-F1
#
_entry.id   AF-A0A4R6Y064-F1
#
_cell.length_a   1.000
_cell.length_b   1.000
_cell.length_c   1.000
_cell.angle_alpha   90.00
_cell.angle_beta   90.00
_cell.angle_gamma   90.00
#
_symmetry.space_group_name_H-M   'P 1'
#
loop_
_entity.id
_entity.type
_entity.pdbx_description
1 polymer ?
#
loop_
_entity_poly.entity_id
_entity_poly.type
_entity_poly.pdbx_seq_one_letter_code
_entity_poly.pdbx_strand_id
1 'polypeptide(L)'
;MAYYKPCKNCAVDKATCLRRREIANGISGLHVTVVNFRCGHRKPLFHPGQRVRFIWTSWERSDYDDDHGIDLIYHGTVIEENRLRFIVRVDDGPSACGEKIAARDVFKNDSLVIKVKPSDMKALDEPDRALCPSCSAYEGEEARCLGWEDSFHSYWPDGCFKAGRKVQ
;
A
#
# COMPACT_ATOMS: atom_id res chain seq x y z
N MET A 1 -15.81 6.75 24.07
CA MET A 1 -16.23 7.12 22.69
C MET A 1 -16.57 5.86 21.92
N ALA A 2 -17.69 5.84 21.19
CA ALA A 2 -18.03 4.73 20.31
C ALA A 2 -17.00 4.59 19.17
N TYR A 3 -16.56 3.36 18.88
CA TYR A 3 -15.58 3.02 17.87
C TYR A 3 -16.26 2.61 16.56
N TYR A 4 -15.93 3.30 15.47
CA TYR A 4 -16.53 3.11 14.15
C TYR A 4 -15.60 2.30 13.25
N LYS A 5 -15.96 1.05 12.95
CA LYS A 5 -15.09 0.11 12.22
C LYS A 5 -14.88 0.37 10.71
N PRO A 6 -15.78 1.02 9.93
CA PRO A 6 -15.59 1.18 8.48
C PRO A 6 -14.95 2.49 8.02
N CYS A 7 -14.67 3.44 8.91
CA CYS A 7 -13.97 4.69 8.56
C CYS A 7 -12.43 4.56 8.52
N LYS A 8 -11.90 3.34 8.45
CA LYS A 8 -10.45 3.10 8.37
C LYS A 8 -9.95 3.59 7.00
N ASN A 9 -8.83 4.30 7.02
CA ASN A 9 -8.15 4.87 5.85
C ASN A 9 -9.09 5.64 4.90
N CYS A 10 -10.00 6.44 5.46
CA CYS A 10 -10.80 7.35 4.66
C CYS A 10 -10.04 8.67 4.48
N ALA A 11 -9.99 9.21 3.27
CA ALA A 11 -9.43 10.53 2.98
C ALA A 11 -10.24 11.67 3.60
N VAL A 12 -11.54 11.45 3.87
CA VAL A 12 -12.41 12.46 4.47
C VAL A 12 -12.01 12.67 5.92
N ASP A 13 -11.75 13.93 6.26
CA ASP A 13 -11.42 14.31 7.63
C ASP A 13 -12.51 13.87 8.62
N LYS A 14 -12.03 13.40 9.78
CA LYS A 14 -12.86 12.77 10.81
C LYS A 14 -13.81 13.77 11.46
N ALA A 15 -13.41 15.04 11.59
CA ALA A 15 -14.22 16.08 12.23
C ALA A 15 -15.32 16.59 11.29
N THR A 16 -15.07 16.60 9.98
CA THR A 16 -15.98 17.12 8.95
C THR A 16 -16.88 16.05 8.32
N CYS A 17 -16.63 14.76 8.56
CA CYS A 17 -17.44 13.66 8.01
C CYS A 17 -18.89 13.66 8.52
N LEU A 18 -19.84 14.05 7.66
CA LEU A 18 -21.28 14.06 7.97
C LEU A 18 -21.80 12.69 8.42
N ARG A 19 -21.45 11.62 7.70
CA ARG A 19 -21.92 10.26 8.02
C ARG A 19 -21.47 9.81 9.40
N ARG A 20 -20.28 10.22 9.84
CA ARG A 20 -19.79 9.92 11.19
C ARG A 20 -20.59 10.64 12.25
N ARG A 21 -20.94 11.91 12.01
CA ARG A 21 -21.80 12.69 12.92
C ARG A 21 -23.20 12.10 13.02
N GLU A 22 -23.82 11.74 11.90
CA GLU A 22 -25.13 11.09 11.86
C GLU A 22 -25.16 9.81 12.71
N ILE A 23 -24.18 8.93 12.51
CA ILE A 23 -24.11 7.67 13.25
C ILE A 23 -23.82 7.92 14.72
N ALA A 24 -22.92 8.86 15.04
CA ALA A 24 -22.63 9.23 16.43
C ALA A 24 -23.87 9.76 17.17
N ASN A 25 -24.66 10.60 16.50
CA ASN A 25 -25.90 11.13 17.06
C ASN A 25 -26.95 10.03 17.21
N GLY A 26 -27.10 9.15 16.21
CA GLY A 26 -28.09 8.07 16.23
C GLY A 26 -27.85 6.99 17.29
N ILE A 27 -26.61 6.82 17.75
CA ILE A 27 -26.26 5.85 18.81
C ILE A 27 -26.00 6.47 20.17
N SER A 28 -26.09 7.81 20.26
CA SER A 28 -25.90 8.52 21.52
C SER A 28 -26.95 8.05 22.53
N GLY A 29 -26.52 7.69 23.75
CA GLY A 29 -27.40 7.19 24.81
C GLY A 29 -27.77 5.71 24.72
N LEU A 30 -27.39 4.98 23.66
CA LEU A 30 -27.69 3.54 23.52
C LEU A 30 -26.65 2.62 24.18
N HIS A 31 -25.67 3.16 24.91
CA HIS A 31 -24.52 2.43 25.46
C HIS A 31 -23.76 1.55 24.44
N VAL A 32 -23.89 1.83 23.15
CA VAL A 32 -23.20 1.11 22.07
C VAL A 32 -21.75 1.56 21.99
N THR A 33 -20.82 0.63 22.13
CA THR A 33 -19.38 0.90 22.10
C THR A 33 -18.77 0.72 20.71
N VAL A 34 -19.36 -0.11 19.84
CA VAL A 34 -18.82 -0.40 18.51
C VAL A 34 -19.95 -0.53 17.49
N VAL A 35 -19.81 0.18 16.36
CA VAL A 35 -20.73 0.03 15.22
C VAL A 35 -19.95 -0.34 13.96
N ASN A 36 -20.36 -1.45 13.36
CA ASN A 36 -19.99 -1.83 12.00
C ASN A 36 -21.04 -1.26 11.05
N PHE A 37 -20.62 -0.48 10.06
CA PHE A 37 -21.51 -0.04 8.98
C PHE A 37 -20.75 -0.10 7.65
N ARG A 38 -21.43 0.13 6.53
CA ARG A 38 -20.77 0.37 5.24
C ARG A 38 -21.05 1.82 4.84
N CYS A 39 -20.02 2.57 4.48
CA CYS A 39 -20.17 3.96 4.04
C CYS A 39 -20.08 4.00 2.52
N GLY A 40 -21.20 4.31 1.83
CA GLY A 40 -21.20 4.48 0.37
C GLY A 40 -20.40 5.68 -0.12
N HIS A 41 -20.19 6.68 0.75
CA HIS A 41 -19.39 7.89 0.46
C HIS A 41 -17.94 7.77 0.90
N ARG A 42 -17.45 6.55 1.15
CA ARG A 42 -16.05 6.33 1.55
C ARG A 42 -15.13 6.73 0.41
N LYS A 43 -14.23 7.66 0.68
CA LYS A 43 -13.10 7.99 -0.22
C LYS A 43 -11.84 7.31 0.34
N PRO A 44 -11.20 6.39 -0.38
CA PRO A 44 -9.98 5.75 0.12
C PRO A 44 -8.87 6.79 0.25
N LEU A 45 -8.02 6.64 1.29
CA LEU A 45 -6.89 7.54 1.54
C LEU A 45 -5.85 7.48 0.42
N PHE A 46 -5.62 6.28 -0.11
CA PHE A 46 -4.84 6.04 -1.31
C PHE A 46 -5.59 5.09 -2.23
N HIS A 47 -5.46 5.24 -3.55
CA HIS A 47 -6.09 4.35 -4.53
C HIS A 47 -5.07 3.41 -5.21
N PRO A 48 -5.49 2.26 -5.74
CA PRO A 48 -4.65 1.41 -6.59
C PRO A 48 -4.02 2.21 -7.74
N GLY A 49 -2.76 1.95 -8.04
CA GLY A 49 -1.97 2.67 -9.05
C GLY A 49 -1.36 3.99 -8.55
N GLN A 50 -1.79 4.50 -7.40
CA GLN A 50 -1.27 5.76 -6.87
C GLN A 50 0.20 5.64 -6.45
N ARG A 51 0.98 6.65 -6.81
CA ARG A 51 2.38 6.80 -6.40
C ARG A 51 2.47 7.35 -4.99
N VAL A 52 3.28 6.69 -4.16
CA VAL A 52 3.44 7.01 -2.75
C VAL A 52 4.91 6.97 -2.37
N ARG A 53 5.31 7.90 -1.51
CA ARG A 53 6.52 7.77 -0.71
C ARG A 53 6.16 7.22 0.65
N PHE A 54 7.02 6.42 1.24
CA PHE A 54 6.82 5.94 2.60
C PHE A 54 8.12 5.85 3.38
N ILE A 55 7.99 5.97 4.69
CA ILE A 55 9.09 5.85 5.65
C ILE A 55 9.15 4.40 6.13
N TRP A 56 10.36 3.86 6.23
CA TRP A 56 10.64 2.54 6.75
C TRP A 56 11.80 2.60 7.75
N THR A 57 11.53 2.27 9.00
CA THR A 57 12.57 2.22 10.03
C THR A 57 13.29 0.87 9.97
N SER A 58 14.56 0.89 9.59
CA SER A 58 15.48 -0.24 9.71
C SER A 58 16.07 -0.25 11.11
N TRP A 59 15.92 -1.36 11.83
CA TRP A 59 16.49 -1.54 13.15
C TRP A 59 17.74 -2.41 12.99
N GLU A 60 18.92 -1.80 13.11
CA GLU A 60 20.15 -2.56 13.27
C GLU A 60 20.26 -2.94 14.74
N ARG A 61 20.32 -4.24 15.01
CA ARG A 61 20.50 -4.74 16.36
C ARG A 61 21.96 -4.51 16.74
N SER A 62 22.20 -3.48 17.54
CA SER A 62 23.48 -3.18 18.15
C SER A 62 23.63 -3.96 19.47
N ASP A 63 24.82 -4.49 19.76
CA ASP A 63 25.13 -5.14 21.05
C ASP A 63 25.26 -4.12 22.21
N TYR A 64 25.24 -2.83 21.88
CA TYR A 64 25.13 -1.72 22.83
C TYR A 64 23.69 -1.22 22.85
N ASP A 65 23.18 -0.93 24.06
CA ASP A 65 21.79 -0.63 24.45
C ASP A 65 21.13 0.62 23.78
N ASP A 66 21.69 1.07 22.67
CA ASP A 66 21.29 2.23 21.89
C ASP A 66 20.64 1.73 20.58
N ASP A 67 19.38 1.33 20.67
CA ASP A 67 18.52 0.96 19.54
C ASP A 67 18.22 2.21 18.67
N HIS A 68 19.19 2.67 17.89
CA HIS A 68 19.00 3.74 16.91
C HIS A 68 18.42 3.15 15.62
N GLY A 69 17.10 3.26 15.46
CA GLY A 69 16.43 2.93 14.21
C GLY A 69 16.75 3.98 13.13
N ILE A 70 17.12 3.52 11.93
CA ILE A 70 17.39 4.38 10.79
C ILE A 70 16.12 4.50 9.95
N ASP A 71 15.61 5.72 9.78
CA ASP A 71 14.46 6.00 8.93
C ASP A 71 14.87 6.14 7.46
N LEU A 72 14.45 5.16 6.66
CA LEU A 72 14.68 5.10 5.22
C LEU A 72 13.44 5.57 4.46
N ILE A 73 13.63 6.28 3.35
CA ILE A 73 12.53 6.75 2.52
C ILE A 73 12.55 5.99 1.20
N TYR A 74 11.43 5.34 0.87
CA TYR A 74 11.26 4.62 -0.39
C TYR A 74 10.04 5.11 -1.14
N HIS A 75 10.07 4.94 -2.45
CA HIS A 75 8.95 5.24 -3.34
C HIS A 75 8.33 3.93 -3.83
N GLY A 76 7.03 3.97 -4.10
CA GLY A 76 6.31 2.81 -4.57
C GLY A 76 4.94 3.14 -5.12
N THR A 77 4.25 2.10 -5.55
CA THR A 77 2.90 2.18 -6.13
C THR A 77 1.95 1.33 -5.31
N VAL A 78 0.79 1.88 -4.95
CA VAL A 78 -0.24 1.16 -4.19
C VAL A 78 -0.87 0.09 -5.08
N ILE A 79 -0.89 -1.16 -4.62
CA ILE A 79 -1.59 -2.27 -5.27
C ILE A 79 -3.02 -2.31 -4.76
N GLU A 80 -3.19 -2.47 -3.44
CA GLU A 80 -4.49 -2.58 -2.82
C GLU A 80 -4.48 -2.14 -1.36
N GLU A 81 -5.68 -1.89 -0.82
CA GLU A 81 -5.87 -1.64 0.59
C GLU A 81 -6.20 -2.94 1.34
N ASN A 82 -5.38 -3.31 2.33
CA ASN A 82 -5.58 -4.47 3.18
C ASN A 82 -5.90 -4.08 4.63
N ARG A 83 -7.20 -3.92 4.92
CA ARG A 83 -7.78 -3.59 6.24
C ARG A 83 -7.26 -2.29 6.88
N LEU A 84 -6.06 -2.34 7.45
CA LEU A 84 -5.41 -1.25 8.20
C LEU A 84 -4.10 -0.80 7.55
N ARG A 85 -3.65 -1.52 6.51
CA ARG A 85 -2.39 -1.28 5.82
C ARG A 85 -2.66 -1.22 4.32
N PHE A 86 -1.71 -0.67 3.58
CA PHE A 86 -1.70 -0.70 2.13
C PHE A 86 -0.65 -1.69 1.67
N ILE A 87 -0.98 -2.48 0.66
CA ILE A 87 -0.01 -3.30 -0.05
C ILE A 87 0.60 -2.40 -1.12
N VAL A 88 1.89 -2.18 -1.00
CA VAL A 88 2.67 -1.27 -1.85
C VAL A 88 3.74 -2.08 -2.53
N ARG A 89 3.86 -1.87 -3.84
CA ARG A 89 5.02 -2.29 -4.59
C ARG A 89 6.09 -1.22 -4.49
N VAL A 90 7.26 -1.58 -3.98
CA VAL A 90 8.42 -0.68 -3.88
C VAL A 90 9.15 -0.62 -5.22
N ASP A 91 9.62 0.56 -5.58
CA ASP A 91 10.52 0.74 -6.71
C ASP A 91 11.89 0.16 -6.39
N ASP A 92 12.50 -0.49 -7.38
CA ASP A 92 13.83 -1.02 -7.25
C ASP A 92 14.84 0.13 -7.35
N GLY A 93 15.38 0.53 -6.21
CA GLY A 93 16.29 1.67 -6.14
C GLY A 93 16.85 1.90 -4.75
N PRO A 94 17.85 2.78 -4.64
CA PRO A 94 18.33 3.26 -3.36
C PRO A 94 17.24 4.06 -2.66
N SER A 95 17.32 4.09 -1.33
CA SER A 95 16.51 4.99 -0.54
C SER A 95 16.71 6.44 -1.01
N ALA A 96 15.64 7.23 -0.92
CA ALA A 96 15.65 8.65 -1.22
C ALA A 96 16.23 9.50 -0.06
N CYS A 97 16.65 8.87 1.05
CA CYS A 97 17.39 9.55 2.11
C CYS A 97 18.92 9.45 1.85
N GLY A 98 19.71 10.22 2.60
CA GLY A 98 21.16 10.34 2.36
C GLY A 98 21.92 9.00 2.39
N GLU A 99 21.36 8.01 3.07
CA GLU A 99 21.85 6.63 3.11
C GLU A 99 21.27 5.85 1.93
N LYS A 100 22.05 5.74 0.85
CA LYS A 100 21.67 5.10 -0.43
C LYS A 100 21.54 3.57 -0.34
N ILE A 101 20.86 3.06 0.67
CA ILE A 101 20.61 1.64 0.89
C ILE A 101 19.56 1.16 -0.12
N ALA A 102 19.83 0.06 -0.83
CA ALA A 102 18.90 -0.46 -1.82
C ALA A 102 17.68 -1.12 -1.15
N ALA A 103 16.50 -0.92 -1.75
CA ALA A 103 15.26 -1.52 -1.24
C ALA A 103 15.36 -3.05 -1.10
N ARG A 104 16.04 -3.73 -2.04
CA ARG A 104 16.25 -5.19 -2.01
C ARG A 104 16.99 -5.66 -0.76
N ASP A 105 18.01 -4.90 -0.33
CA ASP A 105 18.84 -5.25 0.83
C ASP A 105 18.05 -5.15 2.14
N VAL A 106 17.13 -4.18 2.22
CA VAL A 106 16.29 -3.95 3.41
C VAL A 106 15.13 -4.92 3.49
N PHE A 107 14.36 -5.06 2.40
CA PHE A 107 13.13 -5.86 2.43
C PHE A 107 13.37 -7.35 2.27
N LYS A 108 14.56 -7.77 1.80
CA LYS A 108 14.94 -9.17 1.58
C LYS A 108 13.85 -9.96 0.85
N ASN A 109 13.19 -9.32 -0.11
CA ASN A 109 12.04 -9.84 -0.85
C ASN A 109 12.19 -9.51 -2.34
N ASP A 110 12.34 -10.54 -3.16
CA ASP A 110 12.52 -10.41 -4.61
C ASP A 110 11.32 -9.75 -5.32
N SER A 111 10.12 -9.91 -4.75
CA SER A 111 8.90 -9.28 -5.27
C SER A 111 8.79 -7.79 -4.93
N LEU A 112 9.54 -7.29 -3.94
CA LEU A 112 9.46 -5.92 -3.42
C LEU A 112 8.01 -5.47 -3.12
N VAL A 113 7.16 -6.40 -2.71
CA VAL A 113 5.78 -6.12 -2.27
C VAL A 113 5.74 -6.14 -0.76
N ILE A 114 5.32 -5.03 -0.15
CA ILE A 114 5.32 -4.84 1.30
C ILE A 114 3.99 -4.31 1.81
N LYS A 115 3.78 -4.41 3.13
CA LYS A 115 2.59 -3.87 3.80
C LYS A 115 2.98 -2.65 4.62
N VAL A 116 2.51 -1.47 4.20
CA VAL A 116 2.85 -0.18 4.82
C VAL A 116 1.66 0.37 5.59
N LYS A 117 1.91 1.04 6.72
CA LYS A 117 0.86 1.76 7.46
C LYS A 117 0.55 3.08 6.77
N PRO A 118 -0.71 3.53 6.77
CA PRO A 118 -1.10 4.82 6.20
C PRO A 118 -0.40 6.02 6.85
N SER A 119 -0.01 5.94 8.12
CA SER A 119 0.70 7.01 8.85
C SER A 119 2.08 7.30 8.26
N ASP A 120 2.69 6.28 7.67
CA ASP A 120 4.07 6.32 7.21
C ASP A 120 4.12 6.61 5.70
N MET A 121 2.96 6.77 5.05
CA MET A 121 2.80 6.99 3.62
C MET A 121 2.39 8.44 3.32
N LYS A 122 2.87 8.95 2.18
CA LYS A 122 2.41 10.21 1.59
C LYS A 122 2.26 10.04 0.09
N ALA A 123 1.22 10.64 -0.47
CA ALA A 123 1.04 10.69 -1.92
C ALA A 123 2.20 11.47 -2.56
N LEU A 124 2.67 10.99 -3.71
CA LEU A 124 3.54 11.72 -4.61
C LEU A 124 2.64 12.36 -5.68
N ASP A 125 2.98 13.58 -6.12
CA ASP A 125 2.30 14.26 -7.24
C ASP A 125 2.75 13.71 -8.61
N GLU A 126 2.97 12.40 -8.67
CA GLU A 126 3.33 11.64 -9.87
C GLU A 126 2.07 11.03 -10.50
N PRO A 127 2.06 10.82 -11.83
CA PRO A 127 0.95 10.12 -12.46
C PRO A 127 0.85 8.67 -11.97
N ASP A 128 -0.37 8.16 -11.97
CA ASP A 128 -0.65 6.77 -11.60
C ASP A 128 0.12 5.80 -12.50
N ARG A 129 0.66 4.74 -11.88
CA ARG A 129 1.31 3.65 -12.61
C ARG A 129 0.39 2.45 -12.66
N ALA A 130 0.17 1.94 -13.87
CA ALA A 130 -0.56 0.71 -14.07
C ALA A 130 0.26 -0.48 -13.53
N LEU A 131 -0.40 -1.36 -12.80
CA LEU A 131 0.17 -2.58 -12.23
C LEU A 131 -0.68 -3.79 -12.70
N CYS A 132 -0.04 -4.92 -13.00
CA CYS A 132 -0.82 -6.14 -13.21
C CYS A 132 -1.49 -6.57 -11.89
N PRO A 133 -2.80 -6.81 -11.84
CA PRO A 133 -3.49 -7.28 -10.64
C PRO A 133 -2.99 -8.65 -10.14
N SER A 134 -2.40 -9.48 -11.01
CA SER A 134 -1.99 -10.86 -10.68
C SER A 134 -0.50 -10.97 -10.28
N CYS A 135 0.43 -10.36 -11.02
CA CYS A 135 1.88 -10.41 -10.72
C CYS A 135 2.42 -9.13 -10.08
N SER A 136 1.60 -8.07 -9.94
CA SER A 136 2.05 -6.73 -9.52
C SER A 136 3.18 -6.15 -10.39
N ALA A 137 3.40 -6.64 -11.60
CA ALA A 137 4.42 -6.12 -12.52
C ALA A 137 4.05 -4.73 -13.05
N TYR A 138 5.06 -3.93 -13.41
CA TYR A 138 4.88 -2.68 -14.13
C TYR A 138 4.76 -3.00 -15.62
N GLU A 139 4.28 -2.03 -16.40
CA GLU A 139 4.29 -2.15 -17.85
C GLU A 139 5.74 -2.34 -18.36
N GLY A 140 5.99 -3.46 -19.05
CA GLY A 140 7.32 -3.84 -19.55
C GLY A 140 8.10 -4.85 -18.69
N GLU A 141 7.64 -5.19 -17.49
CA GLU A 141 8.30 -6.17 -16.63
C GLU A 141 7.68 -7.58 -16.76
N GLU A 142 7.94 -8.20 -17.89
CA GLU A 142 7.37 -9.50 -18.25
C GLU A 142 7.88 -10.64 -17.34
N ALA A 143 9.12 -10.53 -16.85
CA ALA A 143 9.77 -11.56 -16.03
C ALA A 143 9.03 -11.89 -14.72
N ARG A 144 8.21 -10.97 -14.18
CA ARG A 144 7.43 -11.21 -12.95
C ARG A 144 6.11 -11.92 -13.18
N CYS A 145 5.60 -11.90 -14.41
CA CYS A 145 4.35 -12.57 -14.76
C CYS A 145 4.59 -13.94 -15.39
N LEU A 146 5.84 -14.21 -15.82
CA LEU A 146 6.34 -15.54 -16.08
C LEU A 146 6.48 -16.29 -14.74
N GLY A 147 5.46 -17.06 -14.37
CA GLY A 147 5.63 -18.07 -13.34
C GLY A 147 6.78 -19.00 -13.75
N TRP A 148 7.76 -19.18 -12.85
CA TRP A 148 8.91 -20.09 -12.91
C TRP A 148 9.24 -20.74 -14.26
N GLU A 149 10.44 -20.43 -14.78
CA GLU A 149 11.04 -20.84 -16.06
C GLU A 149 11.08 -22.36 -16.37
N ASP A 150 10.65 -23.25 -15.48
CA ASP A 150 10.77 -24.71 -15.66
C ASP A 150 9.49 -25.43 -16.12
N SER A 151 8.45 -24.72 -16.53
CA SER A 151 7.26 -25.36 -17.10
C SER A 151 6.98 -24.86 -18.52
N PHE A 152 6.95 -25.81 -19.47
CA PHE A 152 6.64 -25.66 -20.90
C PHE A 152 5.28 -24.99 -21.22
N HIS A 153 4.61 -24.40 -20.22
CA HIS A 153 3.39 -23.62 -20.31
C HIS A 153 3.58 -22.36 -19.48
N SER A 154 4.07 -21.28 -20.10
CA SER A 154 4.06 -19.95 -19.51
C SER A 154 2.59 -19.55 -19.27
N TYR A 155 2.10 -19.84 -18.07
CA TYR A 155 0.77 -19.46 -17.64
C TYR A 155 0.77 -17.97 -17.35
N TRP A 156 0.08 -17.22 -18.20
CA TRP A 156 -0.21 -15.81 -17.99
C TRP A 156 -1.57 -15.70 -17.32
N PRO A 157 -1.66 -15.29 -16.05
CA PRO A 157 -2.95 -15.03 -15.43
C PRO A 157 -3.69 -13.95 -16.24
N ASP A 158 -5.00 -14.14 -16.42
CA ASP A 158 -5.84 -13.11 -17.04
C ASP A 158 -5.68 -11.78 -16.29
N GLY A 159 -5.39 -10.71 -17.04
CA GLY A 159 -5.19 -9.36 -16.50
C GLY A 159 -3.74 -8.86 -16.46
N CYS A 160 -2.74 -9.70 -16.77
CA CYS A 160 -1.38 -9.20 -16.95
C CYS A 160 -1.11 -8.58 -18.31
N PHE A 161 -0.16 -7.64 -18.34
CA PHE A 161 0.33 -6.99 -19.55
C PHE A 161 0.81 -8.07 -20.51
N LYS A 162 -0.02 -8.43 -21.49
CA LYS A 162 0.36 -9.39 -22.51
C LYS A 162 1.50 -8.80 -23.31
N ALA A 163 2.63 -9.51 -23.36
CA ALA A 163 3.65 -9.29 -24.36
C ALA A 163 2.99 -9.33 -25.76
N GLY A 164 2.85 -8.18 -26.41
CA GLY A 164 2.68 -8.12 -27.86
C GLY A 164 1.32 -8.46 -28.50
N ARG A 165 0.16 -8.22 -27.88
CA ARG A 165 -1.10 -8.08 -28.66
C ARG A 165 -1.82 -6.78 -28.33
N LYS A 166 -1.77 -5.87 -29.30
CA LYS A 166 -2.59 -4.65 -29.37
C LYS A 166 -4.03 -4.98 -29.01
N VAL A 167 -4.58 -4.24 -28.05
CA VAL A 167 -6.03 -4.14 -27.86
C VAL A 167 -6.56 -3.35 -29.06
N GLN A 168 -7.29 -4.01 -29.95
CA GLN A 168 -8.18 -3.39 -30.92
C GLN A 168 -9.62 -3.68 -30.47
#